data_AF-A0A328RZD0-F1
#
_entry.id   AF-A0A328RZD0-F1
#
_cell.length_a   1.000
_cell.length_b   1.000
_cell.length_c   1.000
_cell.angle_alpha   90.00
_cell.angle_beta   90.00
_cell.angle_gamma   90.00
#
_symmetry.space_group_name_H-M   'P 1'
#
loop_
_entity.id
_entity.type
_entity.pdbx_description
1 polymer ?
#
loop_
_entity_poly.entity_id
_entity_poly.type
_entity_poly.pdbx_seq_one_letter_code
_entity_poly.pdbx_strand_id
1 'polypeptide(L)'
;MENADKQVSSKAKAEIEQKIKTETKSLEKVETEHKELENAIQGYDKFYKDLEHFIIDNMHDFSVSEEDLPKYFRSNINEVYQNYVQIRKDAYDEEDELTQYINHCIREVNKNKRSLKFYKSQDEDSEFYQDCLPLINIYEKKIELYTDNQKITREIIEKLRKIADKLKNWE
;
A
#
# COMPACT_ATOMS: atom_id res chain seq x y z
N MET A 1 -42.52 24.22 18.47
CA MET A 1 -41.77 24.00 17.22
C MET A 1 -40.31 24.43 17.40
N GLU A 2 -40.02 25.69 17.76
CA GLU A 2 -38.63 26.17 17.95
C GLU A 2 -37.72 25.34 18.88
N ASN A 3 -38.23 24.78 20.00
CA ASN A 3 -37.42 23.96 20.90
C ASN A 3 -37.07 22.57 20.33
N ALA A 4 -37.92 22.01 19.47
CA ALA A 4 -37.66 20.72 18.83
C ALA A 4 -36.62 20.88 17.71
N ASP A 5 -36.73 21.95 16.92
CA ASP A 5 -35.79 22.26 15.83
C ASP A 5 -34.38 22.56 16.36
N LYS A 6 -34.27 23.29 17.49
CA LYS A 6 -32.99 23.51 18.18
C LYS A 6 -32.36 22.21 18.71
N GLN A 7 -33.17 21.28 19.23
CA GLN A 7 -32.69 19.99 19.71
C GLN A 7 -32.20 19.08 18.56
N VAL A 8 -32.89 19.11 17.42
CA VAL A 8 -32.49 18.34 16.22
C VAL A 8 -31.19 18.90 15.63
N SER A 9 -31.07 20.23 15.51
CA SER A 9 -29.84 20.89 15.06
C SER A 9 -28.64 20.58 15.98
N SER A 10 -28.83 20.65 17.30
CA SER A 10 -27.80 20.29 18.28
C SER A 10 -27.29 18.86 18.15
N LYS A 11 -28.18 17.89 17.92
CA LYS A 11 -27.79 16.48 17.75
C LYS A 11 -27.05 16.25 16.43
N ALA A 12 -27.53 16.85 15.34
CA ALA A 12 -26.89 16.75 14.03
C ALA A 12 -25.45 17.30 14.07
N LYS A 13 -25.23 18.44 14.73
CA LYS A 13 -23.87 18.99 14.93
C LYS A 13 -22.97 18.03 15.71
N ALA A 14 -23.45 17.48 16.81
CA ALA A 14 -22.69 16.52 17.61
C ALA A 14 -22.31 15.25 16.82
N GLU A 15 -23.22 14.75 15.98
CA GLU A 15 -22.96 13.63 15.09
C GLU A 15 -21.91 13.96 14.03
N ILE A 16 -21.97 15.15 13.42
CA ILE A 16 -20.97 15.61 12.45
C ILE A 16 -19.59 15.76 13.11
N GLU A 17 -19.51 16.38 14.29
CA GLU A 17 -18.25 16.48 15.04
C GLU A 17 -17.65 15.12 15.38
N GLN A 18 -18.49 14.17 15.81
CA GLN A 18 -18.03 12.81 16.07
C GLN A 18 -17.54 12.14 14.79
N LYS A 19 -18.26 12.33 13.68
CA LYS A 19 -17.87 11.80 12.38
C LYS A 19 -16.54 12.38 11.90
N ILE A 20 -16.32 13.69 12.07
CA ILE A 20 -15.04 14.35 11.78
C ILE A 20 -13.92 13.67 12.56
N LYS A 21 -14.08 13.51 13.88
CA LYS A 21 -13.06 12.85 14.72
C LYS A 21 -12.75 11.42 14.25
N THR A 22 -13.77 10.65 13.89
CA THR A 22 -13.57 9.28 13.39
C THR A 22 -12.89 9.26 12.03
N GLU A 23 -13.31 10.11 11.09
CA GLU A 23 -12.75 10.14 9.74
C GLU A 23 -11.34 10.74 9.72
N THR A 24 -11.01 11.69 10.60
CA THR A 24 -9.63 12.17 10.78
C THR A 24 -8.70 11.04 11.21
N LYS A 25 -9.08 10.26 12.23
CA LYS A 25 -8.27 9.09 12.65
C LYS A 25 -8.15 8.05 11.54
N SER A 26 -9.20 7.87 10.74
CA SER A 26 -9.13 6.99 9.57
C SER A 26 -8.17 7.53 8.52
N LEU A 27 -8.14 8.85 8.28
CA LEU A 27 -7.24 9.49 7.34
C LEU A 27 -5.78 9.33 7.78
N GLU A 28 -5.47 9.57 9.06
CA GLU A 28 -4.12 9.40 9.62
C GLU A 28 -3.57 7.97 9.40
N LYS A 29 -4.44 6.96 9.50
CA LYS A 29 -4.06 5.56 9.20
C LYS A 29 -3.69 5.37 7.74
N VAL A 30 -4.50 5.90 6.82
CA VAL A 30 -4.24 5.81 5.38
C VAL A 30 -2.97 6.57 4.99
N GLU A 31 -2.69 7.71 5.63
CA GLU A 31 -1.43 8.44 5.47
C GLU A 31 -0.22 7.64 5.96
N THR A 32 -0.38 6.85 7.02
CA THR A 32 0.68 5.97 7.53
C THR A 32 0.94 4.82 6.56
N GLU A 33 -0.13 4.15 6.10
CA GLU A 33 -0.05 3.11 5.08
C GLU A 33 0.62 3.62 3.79
N HIS A 34 0.28 4.84 3.36
CA HIS A 34 0.90 5.46 2.19
C HIS A 34 2.42 5.57 2.32
N LYS A 35 2.89 6.07 3.47
CA LYS A 35 4.34 6.17 3.76
C LYS A 35 5.02 4.81 3.83
N GLU A 36 4.35 3.80 4.38
CA GLU A 36 4.87 2.43 4.41
C GLU A 36 5.06 1.89 2.99
N LEU A 37 4.12 2.14 2.08
CA LEU A 37 4.23 1.77 0.66
C LEU A 37 5.36 2.54 -0.06
N GLU A 38 5.50 3.85 0.20
CA GLU A 38 6.62 4.65 -0.33
C GLU A 38 7.99 4.16 0.16
N ASN A 39 8.07 3.69 1.40
CA ASN A 39 9.30 3.09 1.92
C ASN A 39 9.54 1.69 1.33
N ALA A 40 8.49 0.89 1.20
CA ALA A 40 8.57 -0.46 0.65
C ALA A 40 9.07 -0.44 -0.81
N ILE A 41 8.53 0.45 -1.66
CA ILE A 41 8.96 0.54 -3.06
C ILE A 41 10.46 0.87 -3.19
N GLN A 42 11.00 1.74 -2.32
CA GLN A 42 12.43 2.04 -2.25
C GLN A 42 13.23 0.83 -1.74
N GLY A 43 12.69 0.09 -0.77
CA GLY A 43 13.25 -1.15 -0.25
C GLY A 43 13.41 -2.21 -1.34
N TYR A 44 12.38 -2.46 -2.14
CA TYR A 44 12.45 -3.41 -3.25
C TYR A 44 13.42 -2.97 -4.34
N ASP A 45 13.51 -1.66 -4.64
CA ASP A 45 14.49 -1.16 -5.59
C ASP A 45 15.93 -1.41 -5.14
N LYS A 46 16.19 -1.22 -3.84
CA LYS A 46 17.49 -1.55 -3.27
C LYS A 46 17.74 -3.05 -3.32
N PHE A 47 16.79 -3.86 -2.87
CA PHE A 47 16.92 -5.32 -2.87
C PHE A 47 17.17 -5.88 -4.27
N TYR A 48 16.45 -5.39 -5.29
CA TYR A 48 16.66 -5.82 -6.68
C TYR A 48 18.09 -5.53 -7.16
N LYS A 49 18.65 -4.35 -6.82
CA LYS A 49 20.04 -3.99 -7.16
C LYS A 49 21.05 -4.82 -6.38
N ASP A 50 20.81 -5.07 -5.10
CA ASP A 50 21.69 -5.89 -4.26
C ASP A 50 21.71 -7.34 -4.78
N LEU A 51 20.54 -7.87 -5.16
CA LEU A 51 20.41 -9.19 -5.79
C LEU A 51 21.13 -9.25 -7.14
N GLU A 52 21.00 -8.20 -7.97
CA GLU A 52 21.70 -8.11 -9.26
C GLU A 52 23.22 -8.13 -9.10
N HIS A 53 23.77 -7.32 -8.20
CA HIS A 53 25.21 -7.32 -7.91
C HIS A 53 25.65 -8.68 -7.37
N PHE A 54 24.91 -9.25 -6.43
CA PHE A 54 25.23 -10.58 -5.89
C PHE A 54 25.30 -11.63 -7.01
N ILE A 55 24.31 -11.69 -7.91
CA ILE A 55 24.30 -12.67 -9.00
C ILE A 55 25.52 -12.45 -9.91
N ILE A 56 25.84 -11.21 -10.27
CA ILE A 56 27.00 -10.88 -11.12
C ILE A 56 28.32 -11.27 -10.45
N ASP A 57 28.50 -10.90 -9.19
CA ASP A 57 29.73 -11.17 -8.42
C ASP A 57 29.94 -12.68 -8.26
N ASN A 58 28.88 -13.42 -7.93
CA ASN A 58 28.93 -14.87 -7.82
C ASN A 58 29.18 -15.53 -9.17
N MET A 59 28.53 -15.08 -10.26
CA MET A 59 28.79 -15.62 -11.60
C MET A 59 30.24 -15.43 -12.06
N HIS A 60 30.89 -14.34 -11.64
CA HIS A 60 32.32 -14.14 -11.88
C HIS A 60 33.17 -15.18 -11.14
N ASP A 61 32.80 -15.54 -9.92
CA ASP A 61 33.43 -16.61 -9.13
C ASP A 61 33.10 -18.03 -9.63
N PHE A 62 32.04 -18.22 -10.43
CA PHE A 62 31.64 -19.51 -11.01
C PHE A 62 32.25 -19.80 -12.41
N SER A 63 33.25 -19.03 -12.85
CA SER A 63 34.06 -19.35 -14.04
C SER A 63 35.03 -20.52 -13.83
N VAL A 64 34.74 -21.38 -12.84
CA VAL A 64 35.51 -22.56 -12.42
C VAL A 64 34.56 -23.76 -12.36
N SER A 65 35.04 -24.93 -12.74
CA SER A 65 34.20 -26.13 -12.79
C SER A 65 33.70 -26.52 -11.40
N GLU A 66 32.60 -27.29 -11.28
CA GLU A 66 32.06 -27.74 -9.99
C GLU A 66 33.11 -28.44 -9.10
N GLU A 67 34.11 -29.06 -9.73
CA GLU A 67 35.25 -29.71 -9.07
C GLU A 67 36.23 -28.74 -8.40
N ASP A 68 36.25 -27.48 -8.83
CA ASP A 68 37.17 -26.44 -8.37
C ASP A 68 36.56 -25.53 -7.28
N LEU A 69 35.26 -25.66 -6.99
CA LEU A 69 34.59 -24.85 -5.97
C LEU A 69 35.12 -25.20 -4.56
N PRO A 70 35.51 -24.20 -3.74
CA PRO A 70 35.89 -24.41 -2.36
C PRO A 70 34.82 -25.16 -1.57
N LYS A 71 35.25 -26.02 -0.63
CA LYS A 71 34.35 -26.90 0.14
C LYS A 71 33.25 -26.15 0.89
N TYR A 72 33.51 -24.91 1.33
CA TYR A 72 32.51 -24.07 2.01
C TYR A 72 31.43 -23.55 1.04
N PHE A 73 31.77 -23.32 -0.22
CA PHE A 73 30.81 -22.94 -1.26
C PHE A 73 29.84 -24.09 -1.54
N ARG A 74 30.32 -25.33 -1.66
CA ARG A 74 29.45 -26.51 -1.89
C ARG A 74 28.48 -26.76 -0.74
N SER A 75 28.89 -26.47 0.50
CA SER A 75 28.01 -26.59 1.67
C SER A 75 26.95 -25.48 1.73
N ASN A 76 27.27 -24.29 1.23
CA ASN A 76 26.36 -23.13 1.24
C ASN A 76 25.54 -23.01 -0.05
N ILE A 77 25.92 -23.67 -1.15
CA ILE A 77 25.23 -23.55 -2.44
C ILE A 77 23.78 -24.02 -2.32
N ASN A 78 23.52 -25.08 -1.54
CA ASN A 78 22.17 -25.57 -1.27
C ASN A 78 21.36 -24.60 -0.40
N GLU A 79 21.97 -23.94 0.58
CA GLU A 79 21.30 -22.96 1.44
C GLU A 79 21.00 -21.67 0.66
N VAL A 80 21.97 -21.16 -0.08
CA VAL A 80 21.83 -20.02 -1.00
C VAL A 80 20.77 -20.29 -2.05
N TYR A 81 20.78 -21.48 -2.63
CA TYR A 81 19.79 -21.94 -3.60
C TYR A 81 18.38 -22.05 -2.99
N GLN A 82 18.23 -22.65 -1.80
CA GLN A 82 16.95 -22.70 -1.08
C GLN A 82 16.44 -21.30 -0.71
N ASN A 83 17.33 -20.37 -0.36
CA ASN A 83 16.98 -18.98 -0.09
C ASN A 83 16.40 -18.30 -1.35
N TYR A 84 16.90 -18.58 -2.56
CA TYR A 84 16.32 -18.02 -3.79
C TYR A 84 14.94 -18.58 -4.14
N VAL A 85 14.75 -19.89 -3.97
CA VAL A 85 13.44 -20.50 -4.15
C VAL A 85 12.44 -19.91 -3.16
N GLN A 86 12.86 -19.66 -1.91
CA GLN A 86 12.04 -19.03 -0.89
C GLN A 86 11.73 -17.56 -1.22
N ILE A 87 12.72 -16.74 -1.60
CA ILE A 87 12.51 -15.36 -2.03
C ILE A 87 11.52 -15.28 -3.20
N ARG A 88 11.62 -16.21 -4.16
CA ARG A 88 10.69 -16.29 -5.29
C ARG A 88 9.27 -16.62 -4.84
N LYS A 89 9.11 -17.55 -3.89
CA LYS A 89 7.81 -17.90 -3.33
C LYS A 89 7.21 -16.73 -2.54
N ASP A 90 8.01 -16.11 -1.67
CA ASP A 90 7.60 -14.95 -0.87
C ASP A 90 7.15 -13.79 -1.77
N ALA A 91 7.84 -13.55 -2.89
CA ALA A 91 7.45 -12.54 -3.86
C ALA A 91 6.07 -12.78 -4.50
N TYR A 92 5.71 -14.05 -4.77
CA TYR A 92 4.38 -14.39 -5.29
C TYR A 92 3.30 -14.34 -4.21
N ASP A 93 3.58 -14.83 -3.00
CA ASP A 93 2.65 -14.76 -1.88
C ASP A 93 2.33 -13.29 -1.54
N GLU A 94 3.35 -12.43 -1.55
CA GLU A 94 3.19 -10.99 -1.33
C GLU A 94 2.45 -10.28 -2.48
N GLU A 95 2.68 -10.68 -3.74
CA GLU A 95 1.91 -10.16 -4.89
C GLU A 95 0.40 -10.39 -4.72
N ASP A 96 -0.01 -11.56 -4.24
CA ASP A 96 -1.41 -11.89 -4.01
C ASP A 96 -2.03 -11.00 -2.92
N GLU A 97 -1.32 -10.79 -1.81
CA GLU A 97 -1.76 -9.88 -0.74
C GLU A 97 -1.89 -8.43 -1.22
N LEU A 98 -0.90 -7.94 -1.96
CA LEU A 98 -0.90 -6.60 -2.54
C LEU A 98 -2.02 -6.42 -3.58
N THR A 99 -2.35 -7.47 -4.32
CA THR A 99 -3.50 -7.47 -5.24
C THR A 99 -4.82 -7.36 -4.48
N GLN A 100 -4.96 -8.04 -3.34
CA GLN A 100 -6.12 -7.88 -2.46
C GLN A 100 -6.20 -6.46 -1.87
N TYR A 101 -5.06 -5.86 -1.54
CA TYR A 101 -4.99 -4.48 -1.08
C TYR A 101 -5.43 -3.48 -2.15
N ILE A 102 -5.03 -3.64 -3.42
CA ILE A 102 -5.54 -2.81 -4.54
C ILE A 102 -7.07 -2.86 -4.59
N ASN A 103 -7.66 -4.07 -4.47
CA ASN A 103 -9.11 -4.24 -4.44
C ASN A 103 -9.77 -3.59 -3.22
N HIS A 104 -9.09 -3.57 -2.07
CA HIS A 104 -9.52 -2.80 -0.90
C HIS A 104 -9.54 -1.30 -1.21
N CYS A 105 -8.45 -0.73 -1.75
CA CYS A 105 -8.38 0.69 -2.09
C CYS A 105 -9.46 1.11 -3.10
N ILE A 106 -9.76 0.30 -4.12
CA ILE A 106 -10.84 0.57 -5.09
C ILE A 106 -12.20 0.68 -4.38
N ARG A 107 -12.49 -0.25 -3.47
CA ARG A 107 -13.74 -0.25 -2.68
C ARG A 107 -13.83 1.00 -1.80
N GLU A 108 -12.74 1.37 -1.14
CA GLU A 108 -12.70 2.55 -0.30
C GLU A 108 -12.82 3.85 -1.12
N VAL A 109 -12.17 3.99 -2.28
CA VAL A 109 -12.39 5.15 -3.18
C VAL A 109 -13.87 5.31 -3.52
N ASN A 110 -14.55 4.23 -3.92
CA ASN A 110 -15.97 4.28 -4.28
C ASN A 110 -16.87 4.61 -3.08
N LYS A 111 -16.54 4.12 -1.89
CA LYS A 111 -17.24 4.45 -0.65
C LYS A 111 -17.05 5.93 -0.27
N ASN A 112 -15.81 6.42 -0.27
CA ASN A 112 -15.50 7.81 0.08
C ASN A 112 -16.08 8.79 -0.96
N LYS A 113 -16.11 8.44 -2.27
CA LYS A 113 -16.80 9.23 -3.31
C LYS A 113 -18.31 9.37 -3.05
N ARG A 114 -18.97 8.29 -2.59
CA ARG A 114 -20.39 8.33 -2.22
C ARG A 114 -20.64 9.26 -1.03
N SER A 115 -19.82 9.15 0.02
CA SER A 115 -19.90 10.05 1.17
C SER A 115 -19.65 11.51 0.77
N LEU A 116 -18.61 11.76 -0.02
CA LEU A 116 -18.28 13.09 -0.53
C LEU A 116 -19.45 13.72 -1.29
N LYS A 117 -20.08 12.96 -2.19
CA LYS A 117 -21.26 13.42 -2.94
C LYS A 117 -22.41 13.83 -2.01
N PHE A 118 -22.65 13.07 -0.94
CA PHE A 118 -23.69 13.39 0.04
C PHE A 118 -23.40 14.72 0.76
N TYR A 119 -22.17 14.93 1.24
CA TYR A 119 -21.84 16.17 1.96
C TYR A 119 -21.77 17.38 1.02
N LYS A 120 -21.33 17.20 -0.23
CA LYS A 120 -21.35 18.26 -1.25
C LYS A 120 -22.75 18.61 -1.78
N SER A 121 -23.74 17.74 -1.60
CA SER A 121 -25.11 18.00 -2.08
C SER A 121 -25.99 18.74 -1.06
N GLN A 122 -25.44 19.13 0.09
CA GLN A 122 -26.18 19.96 1.05
C GLN A 122 -26.23 21.40 0.55
N ASP A 123 -27.23 22.15 1.01
CA ASP A 123 -27.37 23.57 0.67
C ASP A 123 -26.16 24.36 1.16
N GLU A 124 -25.41 24.98 0.24
CA GLU A 124 -24.13 25.64 0.52
C GLU A 124 -24.26 26.81 1.52
N ASP A 125 -25.44 27.44 1.53
CA ASP A 125 -25.76 28.56 2.41
C ASP A 125 -26.24 28.10 3.81
N SER A 126 -26.37 26.78 4.02
CA SER A 126 -26.79 26.25 5.31
C SER A 126 -25.65 26.17 6.32
N GLU A 127 -25.96 26.47 7.59
CA GLU A 127 -25.03 26.30 8.72
C GLU A 127 -24.54 24.85 8.83
N PHE A 128 -25.39 23.89 8.46
CA PHE A 128 -25.05 22.47 8.43
C PHE A 128 -23.98 22.12 7.38
N TYR A 129 -24.02 22.75 6.19
CA TYR A 129 -23.00 22.55 5.17
C TYR A 129 -21.64 23.08 5.63
N GLN A 130 -21.63 24.24 6.27
CA GLN A 130 -20.40 24.81 6.87
C GLN A 130 -19.78 23.85 7.88
N ASP A 131 -20.60 23.26 8.76
CA ASP A 131 -20.16 22.24 9.72
C ASP A 131 -19.62 20.95 9.04
N CYS A 132 -20.04 20.66 7.81
CA CYS A 132 -19.60 19.50 7.01
C CYS A 132 -18.34 19.74 6.17
N LEU A 133 -17.88 20.98 5.99
CA LEU A 133 -16.68 21.29 5.18
C LEU A 133 -15.43 20.48 5.58
N PRO A 134 -15.14 20.24 6.88
CA PRO A 134 -14.01 19.39 7.25
C PRO A 134 -14.15 17.96 6.73
N LEU A 135 -15.36 17.40 6.71
CA LEU A 135 -15.61 16.06 6.17
C LEU A 135 -15.35 16.02 4.67
N ILE A 136 -15.74 17.05 3.93
CA ILE A 136 -15.48 17.15 2.48
C ILE A 136 -13.97 17.05 2.23
N ASN A 137 -13.16 17.86 2.91
CA ASN A 137 -11.71 17.85 2.79
C ASN A 137 -11.10 16.48 3.15
N ILE A 138 -11.58 15.86 4.24
CA ILE A 138 -11.10 14.53 4.66
C ILE A 138 -11.39 13.49 3.58
N TYR A 139 -12.60 13.45 3.03
CA TYR A 139 -12.96 12.47 2.01
C TYR A 139 -12.21 12.68 0.70
N GLU A 140 -11.99 13.93 0.27
CA GLU A 140 -11.15 14.23 -0.90
C GLU A 140 -9.74 13.68 -0.72
N LYS A 141 -9.11 13.97 0.43
CA LYS A 141 -7.76 13.49 0.73
C LYS A 141 -7.68 11.96 0.82
N LYS A 142 -8.68 11.31 1.42
CA LYS A 142 -8.75 9.82 1.45
C LYS A 142 -8.88 9.24 0.03
N ILE A 143 -9.66 9.87 -0.84
CA ILE A 143 -9.80 9.41 -2.25
C ILE A 143 -8.47 9.52 -2.98
N GLU A 144 -7.75 10.64 -2.81
CA GLU A 144 -6.42 10.86 -3.37
C GLU A 144 -5.45 9.79 -2.88
N LEU A 145 -5.27 9.66 -1.56
CA LEU A 145 -4.35 8.69 -0.96
C LEU A 145 -4.64 7.25 -1.37
N TYR A 146 -5.90 6.80 -1.32
CA TYR A 146 -6.22 5.44 -1.77
C TYR A 146 -6.01 5.25 -3.29
N THR A 147 -6.11 6.31 -4.08
CA THR A 147 -5.81 6.23 -5.53
C THR A 147 -4.31 6.13 -5.75
N ASP A 148 -3.51 6.86 -4.99
CA ASP A 148 -2.05 6.80 -5.09
C ASP A 148 -1.47 5.51 -4.50
N ASN A 149 -2.02 5.02 -3.38
CA ASN A 149 -1.70 3.69 -2.86
C ASN A 149 -1.91 2.61 -3.92
N GLN A 150 -3.01 2.66 -4.69
CA GLN A 150 -3.20 1.70 -5.80
C GLN A 150 -2.10 1.77 -6.86
N LYS A 151 -1.57 2.96 -7.15
CA LYS A 151 -0.49 3.11 -8.14
C LYS A 151 0.82 2.54 -7.58
N ILE A 152 1.21 2.96 -6.38
CA ILE A 152 2.44 2.51 -5.71
C ILE A 152 2.41 1.00 -5.51
N THR A 153 1.29 0.43 -5.07
CA THR A 153 1.16 -1.02 -4.90
C THR A 153 1.32 -1.78 -6.24
N ARG A 154 0.80 -1.25 -7.36
CA ARG A 154 1.04 -1.86 -8.68
C ARG A 154 2.51 -1.82 -9.05
N GLU A 155 3.19 -0.70 -8.80
CA GLU A 155 4.63 -0.59 -9.05
C GLU A 155 5.45 -1.56 -8.20
N ILE A 156 5.06 -1.78 -6.93
CA ILE A 156 5.68 -2.80 -6.06
C ILE A 156 5.50 -4.20 -6.66
N ILE A 157 4.27 -4.56 -7.07
CA ILE A 157 4.01 -5.86 -7.72
C ILE A 157 4.88 -6.05 -8.97
N GLU A 158 5.02 -5.03 -9.81
CA GLU A 158 5.89 -5.10 -10.99
C GLU A 158 7.36 -5.36 -10.61
N LYS A 159 7.84 -4.79 -9.51
CA LYS A 159 9.20 -5.04 -9.01
C LYS A 159 9.34 -6.46 -8.44
N LEU A 160 8.37 -6.94 -7.67
CA LEU A 160 8.34 -8.31 -7.16
C LEU A 160 8.38 -9.33 -8.29
N ARG A 161 7.59 -9.11 -9.36
CA ARG A 161 7.63 -9.95 -10.56
C ARG A 161 9.00 -9.95 -11.24
N LYS A 162 9.65 -8.78 -11.37
CA LYS A 162 11.02 -8.70 -11.92
C LYS A 162 12.03 -9.48 -11.08
N ILE A 163 11.90 -9.45 -9.75
CA ILE A 163 12.73 -10.23 -8.83
C ILE A 163 12.48 -11.73 -9.07
N ALA A 164 11.21 -12.16 -9.05
CA ALA A 164 10.84 -13.55 -9.24
C ALA A 164 11.28 -14.11 -10.61
N ASP A 165 11.11 -13.34 -11.68
CA ASP A 165 11.54 -13.70 -13.04
C ASP A 165 13.05 -13.85 -13.13
N LYS A 166 13.83 -12.99 -12.46
CA LYS A 166 15.30 -13.08 -12.43
C LYS A 166 15.78 -14.35 -11.72
N LEU A 167 15.00 -14.84 -10.74
CA LEU A 167 15.24 -16.06 -10.00
C LEU A 167 14.61 -17.31 -10.65
N LYS A 168 13.94 -17.19 -11.81
CA LYS A 168 13.17 -18.28 -12.43
C LYS A 168 14.00 -19.53 -12.76
N ASN A 169 15.25 -19.35 -13.19
CA ASN A 169 16.12 -20.45 -13.62
C ASN A 169 16.96 -21.07 -12.48
N TRP A 170 16.76 -20.60 -11.24
CA TRP A 170 17.39 -21.17 -10.06
C TRP A 170 16.46 -22.27 -9.51
N GLU A 171 16.32 -23.37 -10.28
CA GLU A 171 15.54 -24.61 -10.05
C GLU A 171 16.40 -25.85 -9.71
#